data_AF-A0A1F7TPI8-F1
#
_entry.id   AF-A0A1F7TPI8-F1
#
_cell.length_a   1.000
_cell.length_b   1.000
_cell.length_c   1.000
_cell.angle_alpha   90.00
_cell.angle_beta   90.00
_cell.angle_gamma   90.00
#
_symmetry.space_group_name_H-M   'P 1'
#
loop_
_entity.id
_entity.type
_entity.pdbx_description
1 polymer ?
#
loop_
_entity_poly.entity_id
_entity_poly.type
_entity_poly.pdbx_seq_one_letter_code
_entity_poly.pdbx_strand_id
1 'polypeptide(L)'
;MGGTGLASWHKHVPAHPNPAPGPQKWNELLYPREYPLAFFEMSFLMPHLMKDKGHRVEVYFSRVYNPVWTNPDGFSWIEMLRDEEKMGCHVALTPTWSETAWFADYILPMGIATERHDNQSQETHPATWVGFRQPVMRVARERLGEKFETTREANPGEVWEENELLIELSWRADPDGSLGVRKHFESPYRPG
;
A
#
# COMPACT_ATOMS: atom_id res chain seq x y z
N MET A 1 17.60 -23.34 -13.09
CA MET A 1 18.22 -22.72 -11.90
C MET A 1 18.04 -21.22 -12.03
N GLY A 2 17.41 -20.59 -11.03
CA GLY A 2 17.27 -19.14 -10.91
C GLY A 2 18.06 -18.61 -9.73
N GLY A 3 18.31 -17.30 -9.71
CA GLY A 3 18.93 -16.64 -8.54
C GLY A 3 20.43 -16.33 -8.62
N THR A 4 21.07 -16.38 -9.79
CA THR A 4 22.47 -15.92 -9.97
C THR A 4 22.59 -14.47 -10.46
N GLY A 5 21.47 -13.82 -10.79
CA GLY A 5 21.44 -12.41 -11.16
C GLY A 5 21.53 -11.50 -9.94
N LEU A 6 22.01 -10.26 -10.14
CA LEU A 6 21.96 -9.25 -9.09
C LEU A 6 20.51 -8.85 -8.79
N ALA A 7 20.28 -8.38 -7.56
CA ALA A 7 18.94 -7.96 -7.15
C ALA A 7 18.37 -6.88 -8.09
N SER A 8 17.12 -7.04 -8.48
CA SER A 8 16.35 -6.19 -9.40
C SER A 8 16.77 -6.20 -10.88
N TRP A 9 17.77 -6.98 -11.29
CA TRP A 9 18.17 -7.07 -12.71
C TRP A 9 17.12 -7.70 -13.63
N HIS A 10 16.31 -8.61 -13.09
CA HIS A 10 15.30 -9.34 -13.84
C HIS A 10 13.87 -8.88 -13.50
N LYS A 11 13.73 -7.95 -12.55
CA LYS A 11 12.44 -7.36 -12.18
C LYS A 11 12.04 -6.28 -13.19
N HIS A 12 10.83 -6.38 -13.72
CA HIS A 12 10.22 -5.31 -14.50
C HIS A 12 9.18 -4.56 -13.66
N VAL A 13 9.25 -3.24 -13.65
CA VAL A 13 8.25 -2.37 -13.01
C VAL A 13 7.71 -1.42 -14.08
N PRO A 14 6.41 -1.52 -14.45
CA PRO A 14 5.83 -0.63 -15.44
C PRO A 14 5.80 0.81 -14.91
N ALA A 15 6.10 1.77 -15.77
CA ALA A 15 6.04 3.18 -15.42
C ALA A 15 4.59 3.65 -15.28
N HIS A 16 4.31 4.43 -14.23
CA HIS A 16 3.03 5.12 -14.09
C HIS A 16 2.96 6.26 -15.13
N PRO A 17 1.81 6.48 -15.80
CA PRO A 17 1.71 7.53 -16.83
C PRO A 17 1.89 8.94 -16.27
N ASN A 18 1.30 9.22 -15.10
CA ASN A 18 1.31 10.54 -14.45
C ASN A 18 1.89 10.45 -13.03
N PRO A 19 3.18 10.11 -12.87
CA PRO A 19 3.75 9.86 -11.55
C PRO A 19 3.72 11.13 -10.68
N ALA A 20 3.38 10.98 -9.40
CA ALA A 20 3.55 12.05 -8.43
C ALA A 20 5.06 12.34 -8.23
N PRO A 21 5.45 13.61 -7.99
CA PRO A 21 6.84 13.92 -7.67
C PRO A 21 7.24 13.20 -6.37
N GLY A 22 8.49 12.75 -6.31
CA GLY A 22 9.05 12.19 -5.08
C GLY A 22 9.15 13.24 -3.96
N PRO A 23 9.32 12.78 -2.70
CA PRO A 23 9.47 13.67 -1.56
C PRO A 23 10.68 14.60 -1.76
N GLN A 24 10.48 15.90 -1.51
CA GLN A 24 11.52 16.93 -1.70
C GLN A 24 12.41 17.13 -0.47
N LYS A 25 12.06 16.51 0.65
CA LYS A 25 12.77 16.64 1.93
C LYS A 25 13.16 15.27 2.44
N TRP A 26 14.34 15.22 3.05
CA TRP A 26 14.80 14.03 3.76
C TRP A 26 13.87 13.73 4.95
N ASN A 27 13.43 12.48 5.08
CA ASN A 27 12.61 12.03 6.20
C ASN A 27 13.45 11.10 7.09
N GLU A 28 13.84 11.59 8.26
CA GLU A 28 14.66 10.83 9.21
C GLU A 28 13.92 9.65 9.87
N LEU A 29 12.59 9.54 9.71
CA LEU A 29 11.85 8.33 10.09
C LEU A 29 12.02 7.19 9.07
N LEU A 30 12.23 7.51 7.80
CA LEU A 30 12.44 6.51 6.74
C LEU A 30 13.93 6.19 6.58
N TYR A 31 14.77 7.23 6.58
CA TYR A 31 16.21 7.16 6.44
C TYR A 31 16.91 7.92 7.58
N PRO A 32 17.01 7.30 8.77
CA PRO A 32 17.68 7.90 9.92
C PRO A 32 19.19 8.12 9.69
N ARG A 33 19.74 9.21 10.24
CA ARG A 33 21.17 9.55 10.12
C ARG A 33 22.10 8.57 10.83
N GLU A 34 21.55 7.87 11.82
CA GLU A 34 22.22 6.87 12.64
C GLU A 34 22.60 5.63 11.81
N TYR A 35 21.95 5.41 10.67
CA TYR A 35 22.15 4.27 9.78
C TYR A 35 22.40 4.74 8.33
N PRO A 36 23.47 5.52 8.07
CA PRO A 36 23.67 6.19 6.78
C PRO A 36 24.01 5.23 5.63
N LEU A 37 24.37 3.98 5.95
CA LEU A 37 24.67 2.92 4.99
C LEU A 37 23.49 1.97 4.75
N ALA A 38 22.31 2.25 5.33
CA ALA A 38 21.11 1.46 5.08
C ALA A 38 20.70 1.57 3.60
N PHE A 39 20.58 0.42 2.94
CA PHE A 39 20.19 0.35 1.53
C PHE A 39 18.66 0.42 1.34
N PHE A 40 17.90 0.00 2.35
CA PHE A 40 16.44 0.05 2.37
C PHE A 40 15.94 0.94 3.51
N GLU A 41 14.71 1.43 3.36
CA GLU A 41 13.99 2.14 4.42
C GLU A 41 13.91 1.29 5.69
N MET A 42 14.02 1.95 6.84
CA MET A 42 14.03 1.27 8.13
C MET A 42 12.72 1.44 8.89
N SER A 43 11.60 1.23 8.19
CA SER A 43 10.26 1.41 8.73
C SER A 43 9.99 0.63 10.03
N PHE A 44 10.66 -0.51 10.22
CA PHE A 44 10.54 -1.31 11.44
C PHE A 44 11.03 -0.60 12.72
N LEU A 45 11.89 0.42 12.61
CA LEU A 45 12.33 1.25 13.73
C LEU A 45 11.41 2.45 14.02
N MET A 46 10.37 2.66 13.22
CA MET A 46 9.51 3.83 13.30
C MET A 46 9.02 4.14 14.73
N PRO A 47 8.55 3.18 15.56
CA PRO A 47 8.14 3.48 16.93
C PRO A 47 9.26 4.06 17.78
N HIS A 48 10.47 3.53 17.67
CA HIS A 48 11.63 4.02 18.43
C HIS A 48 12.04 5.41 17.94
N LEU A 49 12.15 5.59 16.62
CA LEU A 49 12.53 6.88 16.04
C LEU A 49 11.52 7.99 16.36
N MET A 50 10.22 7.67 16.37
CA MET A 50 9.17 8.63 16.74
C MET A 50 9.23 9.02 18.22
N LYS A 51 9.53 8.06 19.10
CA LYS A 51 9.75 8.33 20.53
C LYS A 51 10.97 9.22 20.74
N ASP A 52 12.12 8.83 20.19
CA ASP A 52 13.39 9.51 20.42
C ASP A 52 13.44 10.92 19.81
N LYS A 53 12.90 11.07 18.60
CA LYS A 53 12.95 12.33 17.84
C LYS A 53 11.71 13.20 18.02
N GLY A 54 10.74 12.75 18.83
CA GLY A 54 9.53 13.51 19.11
C GLY A 54 8.59 13.68 17.90
N HIS A 55 8.65 12.77 16.93
CA HIS A 55 7.80 12.85 15.74
C HIS A 55 6.37 12.38 16.00
N ARG A 56 5.45 12.86 15.16
CA ARG A 56 4.04 12.50 15.11
C ARG A 56 3.65 12.20 13.65
N VAL A 57 2.76 11.25 13.46
CA VAL A 57 2.13 10.93 12.17
C VAL A 57 0.63 11.19 12.30
N GLU A 58 0.09 12.07 11.46
CA GLU A 58 -1.34 12.40 11.51
C GLU A 58 -2.22 11.25 11.03
N VAL A 59 -1.82 10.60 9.94
CA VAL A 59 -2.54 9.43 9.39
C VAL A 59 -1.53 8.38 8.97
N TYR A 60 -1.69 7.16 9.49
CA TYR A 60 -0.84 6.02 9.20
C TYR A 60 -1.65 4.92 8.52
N PHE A 61 -1.28 4.56 7.29
CA PHE A 61 -1.87 3.43 6.58
C PHE A 61 -0.96 2.21 6.71
N SER A 62 -1.39 1.17 7.43
CA SER A 62 -0.70 -0.12 7.43
C SER A 62 -1.27 -0.99 6.32
N ARG A 63 -0.53 -1.09 5.21
CA ARG A 63 -0.95 -1.77 3.98
C ARG A 63 -0.25 -3.11 3.86
N VAL A 64 -1.00 -4.22 3.90
CA VAL A 64 -0.46 -5.60 3.81
C VAL A 64 0.75 -5.79 4.74
N TYR A 65 0.66 -5.21 5.93
CA TYR A 65 1.76 -5.12 6.88
C TYR A 65 1.25 -5.32 8.30
N ASN A 66 1.86 -6.25 9.03
CA ASN A 66 1.49 -6.62 10.41
C ASN A 66 2.69 -6.41 11.36
N PRO A 67 3.12 -5.16 11.57
CA PRO A 67 4.32 -4.83 12.34
C PRO A 67 4.32 -5.37 13.77
N VAL A 68 3.16 -5.47 14.44
CA VAL A 68 3.06 -6.04 15.80
C VAL A 68 3.57 -7.48 15.84
N TRP A 69 3.33 -8.25 14.78
CA TRP A 69 3.76 -9.65 14.69
C TRP A 69 5.12 -9.82 13.99
N THR A 70 5.38 -9.05 12.92
CA THR A 70 6.50 -9.32 12.02
C THR A 70 7.78 -8.58 12.36
N ASN A 71 7.69 -7.42 13.02
CA ASN A 71 8.87 -6.62 13.31
C ASN A 71 9.54 -7.04 14.62
N PRO A 72 10.84 -6.74 14.78
CA PRO A 72 11.47 -6.74 16.10
C PRO A 72 10.72 -5.79 17.05
N ASP A 73 10.59 -6.21 18.31
CA ASP A 73 9.91 -5.44 19.37
C ASP A 73 8.49 -4.99 18.99
N GLY A 74 7.60 -5.96 18.76
CA GLY A 74 6.19 -5.71 18.50
C GLY A 74 5.46 -4.96 19.63
N PHE A 75 5.97 -5.01 20.87
CA PHE A 75 5.38 -4.24 21.98
C PHE A 75 5.58 -2.73 21.80
N SER A 76 6.74 -2.30 21.30
CA SER A 76 6.95 -0.89 20.94
C SER A 76 5.93 -0.39 19.91
N TRP A 77 5.53 -1.26 18.98
CA TRP A 77 4.47 -0.99 18.01
C TRP A 77 3.10 -0.91 18.69
N ILE A 78 2.76 -1.84 19.58
CA ILE A 78 1.50 -1.76 20.35
C ILE A 78 1.40 -0.45 21.13
N GLU A 79 2.47 -0.02 21.79
CA GLU A 79 2.51 1.25 22.50
C GLU A 79 2.31 2.44 21.56
N MET A 80 2.99 2.45 20.41
CA MET A 80 2.91 3.54 19.43
C MET A 80 1.54 3.61 18.74
N LEU A 81 0.94 2.48 18.37
CA LEU A 81 -0.38 2.42 17.73
C LEU A 81 -1.50 2.87 18.68
N ARG A 82 -1.30 2.76 20.01
CA ARG A 82 -2.27 3.18 21.03
C ARG A 82 -2.10 4.64 21.48
N ASP A 83 -1.04 5.31 21.05
CA ASP A 83 -0.72 6.67 21.44
C ASP A 83 -1.25 7.66 20.39
N GLU A 84 -2.48 8.14 20.59
CA GLU A 84 -3.15 9.11 19.69
C GLU A 84 -2.41 10.46 19.59
N GLU A 85 -1.54 10.80 20.55
CA GLU A 85 -0.72 12.01 20.48
C GLU A 85 0.40 11.86 19.44
N LYS A 86 0.90 10.63 19.25
CA LYS A 86 1.97 10.28 18.31
C LYS A 86 1.44 9.75 16.98
N MET A 87 0.36 8.99 17.00
CA MET A 87 -0.27 8.40 15.82
C MET A 87 -1.74 8.81 15.78
N GLY A 88 -2.06 9.85 15.00
CA GLY A 88 -3.36 10.50 15.04
C GLY A 88 -4.52 9.64 14.52
N CYS A 89 -4.30 8.88 13.45
CA CYS A 89 -5.30 7.98 12.87
C CYS A 89 -4.60 6.81 12.18
N HIS A 90 -4.77 5.61 12.71
CA HIS A 90 -4.28 4.37 12.12
C HIS A 90 -5.38 3.69 11.31
N VAL A 91 -5.14 3.56 10.00
CA VAL A 91 -6.00 2.85 9.06
C VAL A 91 -5.32 1.56 8.60
N ALA A 92 -5.88 0.41 8.98
CA ALA A 92 -5.40 -0.89 8.55
C ALA A 92 -6.08 -1.33 7.24
N LEU A 93 -5.28 -1.39 6.15
CA LEU A 93 -5.70 -1.96 4.87
C LEU A 93 -5.30 -3.44 4.83
N THR A 94 -6.24 -4.33 5.15
CA THR A 94 -5.93 -5.75 5.36
C THR A 94 -7.03 -6.68 4.83
N PRO A 95 -6.67 -7.83 4.22
CA PRO A 95 -7.63 -8.85 3.84
C PRO A 95 -8.07 -9.74 5.01
N THR A 96 -7.34 -9.70 6.13
CA THR A 96 -7.57 -10.56 7.30
C THR A 96 -7.48 -9.78 8.60
N TRP A 97 -8.14 -10.28 9.64
CA TRP A 97 -7.92 -9.80 11.00
C TRP A 97 -6.47 -10.11 11.43
N SER A 98 -5.77 -9.13 11.99
CA SER A 98 -4.36 -9.26 12.41
C SER A 98 -4.12 -8.57 13.76
N GLU A 99 -3.01 -8.91 14.42
CA GLU A 99 -2.58 -8.30 15.69
C GLU A 99 -2.41 -6.79 15.56
N THR A 100 -1.92 -6.30 14.41
CA THR A 100 -1.84 -4.86 14.14
C THR A 100 -3.23 -4.23 13.96
N ALA A 101 -4.14 -4.91 13.25
CA ALA A 101 -5.49 -4.39 13.02
C ALA A 101 -6.31 -4.24 14.31
N TRP A 102 -5.97 -5.00 15.37
CA TRP A 102 -6.60 -4.86 16.69
C TRP A 102 -6.47 -3.45 17.28
N PHE A 103 -5.42 -2.71 16.92
CA PHE A 103 -5.12 -1.38 17.45
C PHE A 103 -5.42 -0.26 16.44
N ALA A 104 -6.07 -0.56 15.32
CA ALA A 104 -6.41 0.44 14.30
C ALA A 104 -7.72 1.17 14.61
N ASP A 105 -7.78 2.46 14.27
CA ASP A 105 -9.01 3.26 14.33
C ASP A 105 -10.00 2.83 13.25
N TYR A 106 -9.48 2.50 12.06
CA TYR A 106 -10.25 2.00 10.94
C TYR A 106 -9.62 0.75 10.36
N ILE A 107 -10.46 -0.26 10.11
CA ILE A 107 -10.07 -1.47 9.40
C ILE A 107 -10.85 -1.48 8.08
N LEU A 108 -10.13 -1.36 6.97
CA LEU A 108 -10.70 -1.38 5.63
C LEU A 108 -10.40 -2.74 4.96
N PRO A 109 -11.42 -3.58 4.73
CA PRO A 109 -11.26 -4.90 4.13
C PRO A 109 -10.75 -4.84 2.69
N MET A 110 -9.54 -5.35 2.45
CA MET A 110 -8.93 -5.41 1.13
C MET A 110 -9.09 -6.78 0.49
N GLY A 111 -9.27 -6.82 -0.83
CA GLY A 111 -9.34 -8.05 -1.59
C GLY A 111 -8.01 -8.80 -1.65
N ILE A 112 -8.08 -10.13 -1.69
CA ILE A 112 -6.92 -11.02 -1.86
C ILE A 112 -6.50 -11.13 -3.33
N ALA A 113 -5.47 -11.94 -3.60
CA ALA A 113 -4.85 -12.05 -4.93
C ALA A 113 -5.82 -12.34 -6.09
N THR A 114 -6.92 -13.04 -5.84
CA THR A 114 -7.94 -13.41 -6.85
C THR A 114 -9.06 -12.40 -6.99
N GLU A 115 -9.03 -11.31 -6.22
CA GLU A 115 -10.10 -10.30 -6.10
C GLU A 115 -9.65 -8.92 -6.58
N ARG A 116 -8.46 -8.83 -7.18
CA ARG A 116 -7.85 -7.57 -7.64
C ARG A 116 -7.11 -7.72 -8.95
N HIS A 117 -6.95 -6.60 -9.64
CA HIS A 117 -5.94 -6.43 -10.67
C HIS A 117 -4.57 -6.22 -10.02
N ASP A 118 -3.56 -6.87 -10.58
CA ASP A 118 -2.19 -6.67 -10.12
C ASP A 118 -1.19 -7.04 -11.23
N ASN A 119 -0.07 -6.31 -11.28
CA ASN A 119 1.06 -6.62 -12.15
C ASN A 119 2.13 -7.29 -11.30
N GLN A 120 2.45 -8.54 -11.60
CA GLN A 120 3.45 -9.30 -10.86
C GLN A 120 4.71 -9.49 -11.70
N SER A 121 5.86 -9.12 -11.13
CA SER A 121 7.18 -9.47 -11.66
C SER A 121 8.07 -9.91 -10.51
N GLN A 122 8.63 -11.11 -10.60
CA GLN A 122 9.50 -11.69 -9.57
C GLN A 122 10.74 -12.34 -10.20
N GLU A 123 11.87 -12.24 -9.51
CA GLU A 123 13.16 -12.73 -10.01
C GLU A 123 13.36 -14.23 -9.73
N THR A 124 12.48 -15.06 -10.29
CA THR A 124 12.50 -16.51 -10.05
C THR A 124 13.54 -17.26 -10.89
N HIS A 125 14.03 -16.65 -11.98
CA HIS A 125 14.99 -17.22 -12.93
C HIS A 125 15.68 -16.11 -13.74
N PRO A 126 16.75 -16.36 -14.52
CA PRO A 126 17.50 -15.32 -15.23
C PRO A 126 16.76 -14.87 -16.49
N ALA A 127 15.51 -14.43 -16.33
CA ALA A 127 14.68 -13.87 -17.37
C ALA A 127 13.71 -12.86 -16.76
N THR A 128 13.38 -11.85 -17.56
CA THR A 128 12.38 -10.84 -17.20
C THR A 128 11.01 -11.31 -17.65
N TRP A 129 10.06 -11.36 -16.74
CA TRP A 129 8.67 -11.71 -17.03
C TRP A 129 7.70 -10.82 -16.26
N VAL A 130 6.49 -10.70 -16.81
CA VAL A 130 5.34 -10.03 -16.21
C VAL A 130 4.16 -10.98 -16.24
N GLY A 131 3.48 -11.09 -15.11
CA GLY A 131 2.18 -11.73 -14.97
C GLY A 131 1.11 -10.69 -14.64
N PHE A 132 -0.10 -10.95 -15.11
CA PHE A 132 -1.27 -10.14 -14.81
C PHE A 132 -2.22 -10.95 -13.93
N ARG A 133 -2.69 -10.35 -12.85
CA ARG A 133 -3.81 -10.88 -12.06
C ARG A 133 -5.08 -10.15 -12.45
N GLN A 134 -6.18 -10.88 -12.38
CA GLN A 134 -7.51 -10.38 -12.64
C GLN A 134 -8.44 -10.83 -11.50
N PRO A 135 -9.46 -10.02 -11.15
CA PRO A 135 -10.48 -10.40 -10.19
C PRO A 135 -11.33 -11.53 -10.76
N VAL A 136 -11.01 -12.77 -10.39
CA VAL A 136 -11.52 -14.00 -11.02
C VAL A 136 -13.04 -14.06 -10.96
N MET A 137 -13.63 -13.74 -9.80
CA MET A 137 -15.08 -13.77 -9.60
C MET A 137 -15.80 -12.69 -10.41
N ARG A 138 -15.24 -11.48 -10.48
CA ARG A 138 -15.77 -10.40 -11.33
C ARG A 138 -15.80 -10.84 -12.78
N VAL A 139 -14.68 -11.30 -13.33
CA VAL A 139 -14.58 -11.73 -14.74
C VAL A 139 -15.52 -12.90 -15.04
N ALA A 140 -15.66 -13.86 -14.13
CA ALA A 140 -16.59 -14.97 -14.29
C ALA A 140 -18.05 -14.48 -14.36
N ARG A 141 -18.46 -13.58 -13.47
CA ARG A 141 -19.83 -13.01 -13.43
C ARG A 141 -20.13 -12.09 -14.61
N GLU A 142 -19.15 -11.30 -15.05
CA GLU A 142 -19.26 -10.49 -16.28
C GLU A 142 -19.52 -11.37 -17.51
N ARG A 143 -18.89 -12.54 -17.61
CA ARG A 143 -19.16 -13.52 -18.68
C ARG A 143 -20.55 -14.14 -18.62
N LEU A 144 -21.20 -14.11 -17.46
CA LEU A 144 -22.59 -14.53 -17.28
C LEU A 144 -23.59 -13.38 -17.53
N GLY A 145 -23.11 -12.20 -17.93
CA GLY A 145 -23.93 -11.06 -18.31
C GLY A 145 -24.17 -10.05 -17.18
N GLU A 146 -23.55 -10.22 -16.02
CA GLU A 146 -23.58 -9.22 -14.96
C GLU A 146 -22.68 -8.02 -15.31
N LYS A 147 -22.97 -6.86 -14.72
CA LYS A 147 -22.17 -5.64 -14.89
C LYS A 147 -21.81 -5.07 -13.52
N PHE A 148 -20.57 -4.63 -13.39
CA PHE A 148 -20.02 -4.03 -12.18
C PHE A 148 -19.25 -2.78 -12.53
N GLU A 149 -19.41 -1.73 -11.74
CA GLU A 149 -18.59 -0.52 -11.87
C GLU A 149 -17.21 -0.77 -11.24
N THR A 150 -17.18 -1.39 -10.05
CA THR A 150 -15.96 -1.63 -9.26
C THR A 150 -15.80 -3.10 -8.90
N THR A 151 -14.57 -3.54 -8.59
CA THR A 151 -14.33 -4.88 -8.05
C THR A 151 -15.06 -5.12 -6.74
N ARG A 152 -15.30 -4.07 -5.95
CA ARG A 152 -16.03 -4.14 -4.69
C ARG A 152 -17.42 -4.76 -4.82
N GLU A 153 -18.16 -4.46 -5.88
CA GLU A 153 -19.50 -5.00 -6.13
C GLU A 153 -19.49 -6.49 -6.49
N ALA A 154 -18.37 -6.97 -7.03
CA ALA A 154 -18.20 -8.35 -7.45
C ALA A 154 -17.53 -9.22 -6.39
N ASN A 155 -16.68 -8.64 -5.56
CA ASN A 155 -15.89 -9.34 -4.55
C ASN A 155 -16.76 -9.78 -3.36
N PRO A 156 -16.60 -11.00 -2.85
CA PRO A 156 -17.28 -11.45 -1.64
C PRO A 156 -17.01 -10.51 -0.46
N GLY A 157 -18.06 -10.12 0.27
CA GLY A 157 -17.92 -9.25 1.44
C GLY A 157 -17.67 -7.77 1.13
N GLU A 158 -17.90 -7.34 -0.11
CA GLU A 158 -17.74 -5.94 -0.54
C GLU A 158 -16.34 -5.38 -0.25
N VAL A 159 -15.32 -6.22 -0.43
CA VAL A 159 -13.92 -5.85 -0.19
C VAL A 159 -13.34 -5.08 -1.36
N TRP A 160 -12.52 -4.09 -1.06
CA TRP A 160 -11.92 -3.23 -2.07
C TRP A 160 -10.70 -3.87 -2.72
N GLU A 161 -10.57 -3.76 -4.03
CA GLU A 161 -9.23 -3.68 -4.62
C GLU A 161 -8.56 -2.39 -4.15
N GLU A 162 -7.34 -2.50 -3.64
CA GLU A 162 -6.59 -1.39 -3.09
C GLU A 162 -6.29 -0.25 -4.08
N ASN A 163 -6.05 -0.56 -5.36
CA ASN A 163 -5.88 0.48 -6.37
C ASN A 163 -7.18 1.27 -6.56
N GLU A 164 -8.32 0.58 -6.66
CA GLU A 164 -9.64 1.21 -6.76
C GLU A 164 -9.94 2.04 -5.50
N LEU A 165 -9.58 1.55 -4.31
CA LEU A 165 -9.71 2.31 -3.05
C LEU A 165 -8.90 3.61 -3.09
N LEU A 166 -7.63 3.54 -3.47
CA LEU A 166 -6.75 4.72 -3.48
C LEU A 166 -7.18 5.74 -4.54
N ILE A 167 -7.67 5.27 -5.69
CA ILE A 167 -8.31 6.12 -6.68
C ILE A 167 -9.52 6.80 -6.04
N GLU A 168 -10.52 6.05 -5.56
CA GLU A 168 -11.74 6.60 -4.95
C GLU A 168 -11.44 7.59 -3.80
N LEU A 169 -10.48 7.25 -2.93
CA LEU A 169 -10.04 8.11 -1.84
C LEU A 169 -9.43 9.41 -2.37
N SER A 170 -8.61 9.37 -3.41
CA SER A 170 -8.01 10.57 -4.01
C SER A 170 -9.07 11.51 -4.57
N TRP A 171 -10.10 10.97 -5.24
CA TRP A 171 -11.22 11.75 -5.78
C TRP A 171 -12.07 12.39 -4.69
N ARG A 172 -12.23 11.73 -3.55
CA ARG A 172 -12.96 12.30 -2.40
C ARG A 172 -12.13 13.29 -1.60
N ALA A 173 -10.82 13.10 -1.53
CA ALA A 173 -9.91 13.99 -0.81
C ALA A 173 -9.67 15.32 -1.56
N ASP A 174 -9.70 15.29 -2.90
CA ASP A 174 -9.45 16.44 -3.76
C ASP A 174 -10.55 16.59 -4.84
N PRO A 175 -11.83 16.81 -4.45
CA PRO A 175 -12.95 16.76 -5.38
C PRO A 175 -12.92 17.86 -6.44
N ASP A 176 -12.41 19.04 -6.07
CA ASP A 176 -12.26 20.20 -6.97
C ASP A 176 -10.87 20.30 -7.61
N GLY A 177 -9.94 19.39 -7.27
CA GLY A 177 -8.58 19.36 -7.81
C GLY A 177 -7.65 20.43 -7.24
N SER A 178 -8.09 21.22 -6.24
CA SER A 178 -7.32 22.33 -5.68
C SER A 178 -6.06 21.88 -4.93
N LEU A 179 -6.03 20.65 -4.39
CA LEU A 179 -4.85 20.07 -3.76
C LEU A 179 -3.83 19.53 -4.78
N GLY A 180 -4.24 19.41 -6.05
CA GLY A 180 -3.39 18.92 -7.13
C GLY A 180 -3.06 17.44 -7.02
N VAL A 181 -3.81 16.67 -6.24
CA VAL A 181 -3.67 15.20 -6.10
C VAL A 181 -4.34 14.51 -7.28
N ARG A 182 -5.54 14.98 -7.66
CA ARG A 182 -6.41 14.35 -8.65
C ARG A 182 -5.74 14.06 -10.00
N LYS A 183 -4.92 15.00 -10.50
CA LYS A 183 -4.18 14.86 -11.77
C LYS A 183 -3.27 13.62 -11.85
N HIS A 184 -2.87 13.07 -10.70
CA HIS A 184 -2.01 11.89 -10.63
C HIS A 184 -2.79 10.57 -10.73
N PHE A 185 -4.11 10.61 -10.58
CA PHE A 185 -5.01 9.45 -10.67
C PHE A 185 -5.90 9.51 -11.92
N GLU A 186 -5.92 10.64 -12.63
CA GLU A 186 -6.63 10.80 -13.89
C GLU A 186 -5.94 10.06 -15.04
N SER A 187 -6.76 9.50 -15.93
CA SER A 187 -6.28 8.87 -17.15
C SER A 187 -5.68 9.93 -18.08
N PRO A 188 -4.48 9.72 -18.64
CA PRO A 188 -3.91 10.63 -19.62
C PRO A 188 -4.65 10.58 -20.98
N TYR A 189 -5.53 9.58 -21.17
CA TYR A 189 -6.19 9.31 -22.45
C TYR A 189 -7.68 9.66 -22.45
N ARG A 190 -8.29 9.76 -21.27
CA ARG A 190 -9.72 10.01 -21.11
C ARG A 190 -9.93 11.01 -19.97
N PRO A 191 -10.64 12.12 -20.22
CA PRO A 191 -11.17 12.93 -19.13
C PRO A 191 -12.03 12.04 -18.23
N GLY A 192 -11.87 12.21 -16.90
CA GLY A 192 -12.57 11.42 -15.89
C GLY A 192 -14.07 11.32 -16.11
#